data_AF-K9UGL1-F1
#
_entry.id   AF-K9UGL1-F1
#
_cell.length_a   1.000
_cell.length_b   1.000
_cell.length_c   1.000
_cell.angle_alpha   90.00
_cell.angle_beta   90.00
_cell.angle_gamma   90.00
#
_symmetry.space_group_name_H-M   'P 1'
#
loop_
_entity.id
_entity.type
_entity.pdbx_description
1 polymer ?
#
loop_
_entity_poly.entity_id
_entity_poly.type
_entity_poly.pdbx_seq_one_letter_code
_entity_poly.pdbx_strand_id
1 'polypeptide(L)'
;MPINNVYDSRFDPSTHELERKLDNLMPRSNPHLKRTLLENNQTGMMSINIARSILRDRNRTDIKVCIREDEVNCYSLYLNLVGLSENVAHSQTVVAVTIAAHEVGHALQPQFEKKLISLLGKTPILYLGRFSEYFILLCSFLVQIGTFVKSDRIPLWKSQIQNNYLQSHGTDLNRQYFNQPRFYDSHSERLRQRNYLGSSICSILKRGVILLKYLFSYTIFLIVLFSIFIIIPPSICCMFVCRAVILLTEIDASIRAMHLLKDRKILNERQLKAARKFLIFAGLSYLRFGAVKRLFD
;
A
#
# COMPACT_ATOMS: atom_id res chain seq x y z
N MET A 1 -2.25 -28.86 -50.86
CA MET A 1 -2.85 -28.24 -49.66
C MET A 1 -2.16 -28.85 -48.46
N PRO A 2 -1.43 -28.11 -47.61
CA PRO A 2 -0.98 -28.70 -46.35
C PRO A 2 -2.16 -28.68 -45.37
N ILE A 3 -2.35 -29.83 -44.74
CA ILE A 3 -3.37 -30.13 -43.76
C ILE A 3 -3.11 -29.24 -42.54
N ASN A 4 -4.08 -28.39 -42.19
CA ASN A 4 -4.11 -27.69 -40.91
C ASN A 4 -4.23 -28.75 -39.81
N ASN A 5 -3.09 -29.19 -39.27
CA ASN A 5 -3.05 -29.81 -37.96
C ASN A 5 -3.52 -28.76 -36.96
N VAL A 6 -4.81 -28.82 -36.60
CA VAL A 6 -5.34 -28.13 -35.43
C VAL A 6 -4.74 -28.85 -34.23
N TYR A 7 -3.53 -28.44 -33.84
CA TYR A 7 -2.96 -28.79 -32.55
C TYR A 7 -3.93 -28.25 -31.48
N ASP A 8 -4.64 -29.15 -30.81
CA ASP A 8 -5.61 -28.77 -29.79
C ASP A 8 -4.84 -28.33 -28.53
N SER A 9 -4.51 -27.03 -28.47
CA SER A 9 -3.77 -26.41 -27.37
C SER A 9 -4.45 -26.55 -26.00
N ARG A 10 -5.71 -27.02 -25.95
CA ARG A 10 -6.48 -27.24 -24.72
C ARG A 10 -5.93 -28.34 -23.80
N PHE A 11 -5.04 -29.20 -24.28
CA PHE A 11 -4.43 -30.27 -23.49
C PHE A 11 -2.95 -30.04 -23.13
N ASP A 12 -2.40 -28.86 -23.44
CA ASP A 12 -1.05 -28.48 -23.01
C ASP A 12 -1.11 -27.88 -21.58
N PRO A 13 -0.37 -28.44 -20.60
CA PRO A 13 -0.29 -27.90 -19.24
C PRO A 13 0.05 -26.41 -19.19
N SER A 14 0.88 -25.92 -20.13
CA SER A 14 1.27 -24.51 -20.20
C SER A 14 0.10 -23.59 -20.57
N THR A 15 -0.82 -24.07 -21.42
CA THR A 15 -2.01 -23.32 -21.85
C THR A 15 -3.03 -23.20 -20.71
N HIS A 16 -3.19 -24.24 -19.90
CA HIS A 16 -4.10 -24.20 -18.74
C HIS A 16 -3.64 -23.20 -17.67
N GLU A 17 -2.34 -23.11 -17.44
CA GLU A 17 -1.72 -22.10 -16.56
C GLU A 17 -1.99 -20.66 -17.06
N LEU A 18 -1.74 -20.43 -18.36
CA LEU A 18 -2.00 -19.14 -19.00
C LEU A 18 -3.48 -18.76 -18.99
N GLU A 19 -4.36 -19.75 -19.16
CA GLU A 19 -5.80 -19.57 -19.07
C GLU A 19 -6.22 -19.08 -17.68
N ARG A 20 -5.72 -19.72 -16.62
CA ARG A 20 -6.00 -19.29 -15.24
C ARG A 20 -5.49 -17.87 -14.95
N LYS A 21 -4.28 -17.57 -15.44
CA LYS A 21 -3.69 -16.22 -15.34
C LYS A 21 -4.56 -15.16 -16.02
N LEU A 22 -5.11 -15.50 -17.19
CA LEU A 22 -6.01 -14.63 -17.93
C LEU A 22 -7.36 -14.42 -17.21
N ASP A 23 -7.92 -15.47 -16.60
CA ASP A 23 -9.16 -15.38 -15.83
C ASP A 23 -9.02 -14.49 -14.59
N ASN A 24 -7.87 -14.57 -13.91
CA ASN A 24 -7.57 -13.70 -12.78
C ASN A 24 -7.44 -12.23 -13.19
N LEU A 25 -6.82 -11.95 -14.34
CA LEU A 25 -6.64 -10.58 -14.83
C LEU A 25 -7.94 -9.99 -15.36
N MET A 26 -8.68 -10.78 -16.12
CA MET A 26 -9.82 -10.35 -16.92
C MET A 26 -11.07 -11.19 -16.65
N PRO A 27 -11.59 -11.20 -15.40
CA PRO A 27 -12.66 -12.10 -14.98
C PRO A 27 -14.00 -11.85 -15.69
N ARG A 28 -14.19 -10.66 -16.26
CA ARG A 28 -15.38 -10.28 -17.05
C ARG A 28 -15.07 -10.13 -18.54
N SER A 29 -14.01 -10.76 -19.04
CA SER A 29 -13.67 -10.69 -20.46
C SER A 29 -14.66 -11.47 -21.33
N ASN A 30 -14.85 -10.99 -22.56
CA ASN A 30 -15.67 -11.69 -23.54
C ASN A 30 -15.03 -13.07 -23.87
N PRO A 31 -15.78 -14.18 -23.87
CA PRO A 31 -15.26 -15.50 -24.23
C PRO A 31 -14.52 -15.55 -25.57
N HIS A 32 -14.96 -14.76 -26.56
CA HIS A 32 -14.29 -14.66 -27.86
C HIS A 32 -12.89 -14.03 -27.77
N LEU A 33 -12.73 -13.03 -26.88
CA LEU A 33 -11.43 -12.41 -26.63
C LEU A 33 -10.48 -13.42 -26.00
N LYS A 34 -10.94 -14.13 -24.96
CA LYS A 34 -10.19 -15.19 -24.29
C LYS A 34 -9.75 -16.27 -25.27
N ARG A 35 -10.68 -16.77 -26.10
CA ARG A 35 -10.37 -17.75 -27.15
C ARG A 35 -9.28 -17.26 -28.10
N THR A 36 -9.37 -16.01 -28.56
CA THR A 36 -8.37 -15.43 -29.48
C THR A 36 -6.99 -15.30 -28.82
N LEU A 37 -6.94 -15.02 -27.51
CA LEU A 37 -5.68 -14.92 -26.76
C LEU A 37 -4.98 -16.27 -26.57
N LEU A 38 -5.75 -17.37 -26.52
CA LEU A 38 -5.27 -18.74 -26.36
C LEU A 38 -5.03 -19.48 -27.68
N GLU A 39 -5.29 -18.85 -28.82
CA GLU A 39 -4.92 -19.38 -30.13
C GLU A 39 -3.41 -19.29 -30.36
N ASN A 40 -2.87 -20.14 -31.22
CA ASN A 40 -1.48 -20.04 -31.65
C ASN A 40 -1.25 -18.77 -32.50
N ASN A 41 -0.07 -18.19 -32.34
CA ASN A 41 0.39 -17.08 -33.18
C ASN A 41 0.53 -17.51 -34.64
N GLN A 42 0.53 -16.53 -35.56
CA GLN A 42 0.52 -16.76 -37.00
C GLN A 42 1.77 -17.51 -37.51
N THR A 43 2.89 -17.43 -36.79
CA THR A 43 4.16 -18.05 -37.19
C THR A 43 4.35 -19.47 -36.65
N GLY A 44 3.54 -19.89 -35.67
CA GLY A 44 3.73 -21.16 -34.95
C GLY A 44 5.04 -21.22 -34.13
N MET A 45 5.76 -20.10 -33.97
CA MET A 45 6.99 -20.07 -33.20
C MET A 45 6.70 -19.97 -31.70
N MET A 46 7.54 -20.60 -30.88
CA MET A 46 7.50 -20.41 -29.42
C MET A 46 7.88 -18.97 -29.06
N SER A 47 7.27 -18.44 -28.00
CA SER A 47 7.46 -17.05 -27.58
C SER A 47 8.93 -16.71 -27.28
N ILE A 48 9.70 -17.66 -26.72
CA ILE A 48 11.14 -17.47 -26.44
C ILE A 48 11.95 -17.27 -27.72
N ASN A 49 11.60 -18.00 -28.79
CA ASN A 49 12.26 -17.88 -30.08
C ASN A 49 11.88 -16.57 -30.75
N ILE A 50 10.63 -16.13 -30.60
CA ILE A 50 10.17 -14.82 -31.05
C ILE A 50 10.96 -13.71 -30.33
N ALA A 51 11.08 -13.74 -29.00
CA ALA A 51 11.86 -12.75 -28.25
C ALA A 51 13.32 -12.67 -28.72
N ARG A 52 13.98 -13.83 -28.88
CA ARG A 52 15.36 -13.92 -29.39
C ARG A 52 15.50 -13.36 -30.80
N SER A 53 14.58 -13.70 -31.71
CA SER A 53 14.59 -13.20 -33.09
C SER A 53 14.39 -11.69 -33.15
N ILE A 54 13.49 -11.12 -32.34
CA ILE A 54 13.27 -9.67 -32.27
C ILE A 54 14.55 -8.95 -31.84
N LEU A 55 15.21 -9.42 -30.77
CA LEU A 55 16.43 -8.80 -30.25
C LEU A 55 17.58 -8.90 -31.25
N ARG A 56 17.76 -10.07 -31.87
CA ARG A 56 18.79 -10.30 -32.89
C ARG A 56 18.66 -9.31 -34.04
N ASP A 57 17.46 -9.11 -34.55
CA ASP A 57 17.21 -8.24 -35.70
C ASP A 57 17.31 -6.75 -35.36
N ARG A 58 17.17 -6.39 -34.08
CA ARG A 58 17.45 -5.04 -33.59
C ARG A 58 18.93 -4.83 -33.24
N ASN A 59 19.80 -5.78 -33.61
CA ASN A 59 21.22 -5.79 -33.29
C ASN A 59 21.51 -5.70 -31.78
N ARG A 60 20.62 -6.27 -30.95
CA ARG A 60 20.73 -6.29 -29.49
C ARG A 60 21.11 -7.67 -28.98
N THR A 61 22.29 -8.14 -29.39
CA THR A 61 22.88 -9.42 -28.92
C THR A 61 23.44 -9.32 -27.51
N ASP A 62 23.53 -8.12 -26.95
CA ASP A 62 23.89 -7.85 -25.56
C ASP A 62 22.81 -8.29 -24.57
N ILE A 63 21.56 -8.41 -25.02
CA ILE A 63 20.43 -8.82 -24.19
C ILE A 63 20.20 -10.33 -24.35
N LYS A 64 20.34 -11.07 -23.26
CA LYS A 64 20.06 -12.52 -23.24
C LYS A 64 18.58 -12.80 -22.95
N VAL A 65 18.06 -13.89 -23.52
CA VAL A 65 16.71 -14.39 -23.21
C VAL A 65 16.83 -15.74 -22.51
N CYS A 66 16.37 -15.82 -21.26
CA CYS A 66 16.41 -17.02 -20.44
C CYS A 66 15.02 -17.42 -19.95
N ILE A 67 14.89 -18.71 -19.64
CA ILE A 67 13.73 -19.25 -18.94
C ILE A 67 13.99 -19.10 -17.45
N ARG A 68 12.98 -18.67 -16.71
CA ARG A 68 13.03 -18.60 -15.26
C ARG A 68 12.10 -19.65 -14.66
N GLU A 69 12.48 -20.15 -13.49
CA GLU A 69 11.68 -21.09 -12.70
C GLU A 69 10.53 -20.38 -11.97
N ASP A 70 10.65 -19.07 -11.75
CA ASP A 70 9.56 -18.28 -11.20
C ASP A 70 8.52 -17.94 -12.26
N GLU A 71 7.30 -17.69 -11.80
CA GLU A 71 6.15 -17.39 -12.65
C GLU A 71 6.16 -15.97 -13.27
N VAL A 72 7.32 -15.31 -13.17
CA VAL A 72 7.54 -13.89 -13.31
C VAL A 72 8.24 -13.61 -14.64
N ASN A 73 7.58 -12.84 -15.51
CA ASN A 73 8.14 -12.43 -16.78
C ASN A 73 8.69 -11.01 -16.65
N CYS A 74 9.99 -10.81 -16.79
CA CYS A 74 10.56 -9.48 -16.61
C CYS A 74 11.79 -9.21 -17.49
N TYR A 75 12.01 -7.94 -17.82
CA TYR A 75 13.32 -7.44 -18.22
C TYR A 75 14.10 -6.90 -17.01
N SER A 76 15.31 -7.42 -16.80
CA SER A 76 16.24 -6.94 -15.77
C SER A 76 17.27 -5.98 -16.37
N LEU A 77 17.24 -4.71 -15.95
CA LEU A 77 18.25 -3.72 -16.34
C LEU A 77 19.65 -4.09 -15.81
N TYR A 78 19.74 -4.65 -14.60
CA TYR A 78 21.01 -4.98 -13.93
C TYR A 78 21.75 -6.11 -14.63
N LEU A 79 21.01 -7.16 -15.01
CA LEU A 79 21.56 -8.33 -15.67
C LEU A 79 21.52 -8.21 -17.20
N ASN A 80 20.87 -7.17 -17.71
CA ASN A 80 20.57 -6.95 -19.13
C ASN A 80 20.00 -8.20 -19.79
N LEU A 81 18.94 -8.76 -19.21
CA LEU A 81 18.30 -9.99 -19.69
C LEU A 81 16.78 -9.86 -19.71
N VAL A 82 16.16 -10.60 -20.61
CA VAL A 82 14.71 -10.87 -20.64
C VAL A 82 14.50 -12.27 -20.07
N GLY A 83 13.80 -12.35 -18.95
CA GLY A 83 13.41 -13.58 -18.31
C GLY A 83 11.95 -13.89 -18.56
N LEU A 84 11.67 -15.08 -19.07
CA LEU A 84 10.30 -15.55 -19.32
C LEU A 84 10.02 -16.77 -18.42
N SER A 85 8.82 -16.83 -17.87
CA SER A 85 8.36 -18.01 -17.13
C SER A 85 8.21 -19.20 -18.09
N GLU A 86 8.38 -20.42 -17.59
CA GLU A 86 8.41 -21.63 -18.43
C GLU A 86 7.15 -21.78 -19.31
N ASN A 87 5.98 -21.55 -18.73
CA ASN A 87 4.70 -21.59 -19.44
C ASN A 87 4.56 -20.53 -20.55
N VAL A 88 5.21 -19.37 -20.39
CA VAL A 88 5.23 -18.34 -21.45
C VAL A 88 6.25 -18.75 -22.49
N ALA A 89 7.48 -19.06 -22.09
CA ALA A 89 8.61 -19.34 -22.96
C ALA A 89 8.32 -20.45 -23.98
N HIS A 90 7.68 -21.54 -23.55
CA HIS A 90 7.36 -22.70 -24.38
C HIS A 90 6.00 -22.61 -25.10
N SER A 91 5.18 -21.61 -24.79
CA SER A 91 3.88 -21.45 -25.43
C SER A 91 3.97 -20.69 -26.76
N GLN A 92 3.10 -21.08 -27.69
CA GLN A 92 2.89 -20.41 -28.99
C GLN A 92 1.68 -19.49 -28.97
N THR A 93 0.97 -19.38 -27.86
CA THR A 93 -0.29 -18.63 -27.79
C THR A 93 -0.10 -17.13 -28.03
N VAL A 94 -1.13 -16.45 -28.51
CA VAL A 94 -1.13 -14.99 -28.70
C VAL A 94 -0.76 -14.28 -27.41
N VAL A 95 -1.30 -14.72 -26.26
CA VAL A 95 -0.99 -14.12 -24.95
C VAL A 95 0.49 -14.28 -24.58
N ALA A 96 1.06 -15.48 -24.72
CA ALA A 96 2.46 -15.74 -24.39
C ALA A 96 3.42 -14.92 -25.25
N VAL A 97 3.17 -14.87 -26.55
CA VAL A 97 3.96 -14.08 -27.50
C VAL A 97 3.81 -12.58 -27.24
N THR A 98 2.62 -12.13 -26.82
CA THR A 98 2.38 -10.74 -26.44
C THR A 98 3.18 -10.34 -25.19
N ILE A 99 3.21 -11.20 -24.17
CA ILE A 99 4.03 -11.01 -22.96
C ILE A 99 5.51 -10.95 -23.33
N ALA A 100 6.01 -11.92 -24.10
CA ALA A 100 7.41 -11.94 -24.51
C ALA A 100 7.83 -10.69 -25.31
N ALA A 101 6.95 -10.19 -26.19
CA ALA A 101 7.19 -8.95 -26.93
C ALA A 101 7.14 -7.70 -26.03
N HIS A 102 6.31 -7.69 -24.98
CA HIS A 102 6.26 -6.63 -23.97
C HIS A 102 7.58 -6.52 -23.20
N GLU A 103 8.12 -7.64 -22.74
CA GLU A 103 9.42 -7.65 -22.04
C GLU A 103 10.58 -7.24 -22.94
N VAL A 104 10.53 -7.64 -24.22
CA VAL A 104 11.49 -7.13 -25.21
C VAL A 104 11.28 -5.63 -25.46
N GLY A 105 10.04 -5.14 -25.40
CA GLY A 105 9.70 -3.72 -25.41
C GLY A 105 10.41 -2.94 -24.30
N HIS A 106 10.47 -3.49 -23.08
CA HIS A 106 11.25 -2.95 -21.96
C HIS A 106 12.76 -2.96 -22.24
N ALA A 107 13.27 -4.01 -22.86
CA ALA A 107 14.68 -4.12 -23.19
C ALA A 107 15.16 -3.08 -24.23
N LEU A 108 14.26 -2.72 -25.15
CA LEU A 108 14.47 -1.76 -26.24
C LEU A 108 14.18 -0.31 -25.86
N GLN A 109 13.68 -0.02 -24.65
CA GLN A 109 13.46 1.36 -24.22
C GLN A 109 14.77 2.16 -24.14
N PRO A 110 14.70 3.50 -24.33
CA PRO A 110 15.81 4.40 -24.04
C PRO A 110 16.37 4.18 -22.64
N GLN A 111 17.69 4.32 -22.47
CA GLN A 111 18.35 4.06 -21.18
C GLN A 111 17.80 4.92 -20.03
N PHE A 112 17.38 6.15 -20.32
CA PHE A 112 16.78 7.06 -19.34
C PHE A 112 15.50 6.47 -18.75
N GLU A 113 14.58 5.95 -19.57
CA GLU A 113 13.33 5.32 -19.12
C GLU A 113 13.62 4.10 -18.24
N LYS A 114 14.55 3.23 -18.67
CA LYS A 114 14.92 2.04 -17.90
C LYS A 114 15.47 2.40 -16.52
N LYS A 115 16.33 3.41 -16.45
CA LYS A 115 16.87 3.92 -15.18
C LYS A 115 15.78 4.54 -14.32
N LEU A 116 14.87 5.32 -14.92
CA LEU A 116 13.76 5.96 -14.22
C LEU A 116 12.86 4.92 -13.54
N ILE A 117 12.45 3.86 -14.24
CA ILE A 117 11.65 2.76 -13.67
C ILE A 117 12.42 2.08 -12.53
N SER A 118 13.71 1.79 -12.74
CA SER A 118 14.54 1.14 -11.73
C SER A 118 14.70 1.98 -10.45
N LEU A 119 14.79 3.30 -10.59
CA LEU A 119 14.83 4.24 -9.47
C LEU A 119 13.48 4.30 -8.76
N LEU A 120 12.40 4.47 -9.50
CA LEU A 120 11.04 4.56 -8.94
C LEU A 120 10.64 3.28 -8.21
N GLY A 121 10.90 2.11 -8.79
CA GLY A 121 10.58 0.81 -8.19
C GLY A 121 11.32 0.52 -6.88
N LYS A 122 12.44 1.20 -6.61
CA LYS A 122 13.20 1.11 -5.35
C LYS A 122 12.73 2.09 -4.29
N THR A 123 11.89 3.07 -4.63
CA THR A 123 11.45 4.07 -3.66
C THR A 123 10.44 3.48 -2.67
N PRO A 124 10.65 3.66 -1.34
CA PRO A 124 9.70 3.22 -0.33
C PRO A 124 8.35 3.93 -0.45
N ILE A 125 8.28 5.03 -1.20
CA ILE A 125 7.06 5.82 -1.45
C ILE A 125 5.98 5.02 -2.18
N LEU A 126 6.35 4.02 -2.98
CA LEU A 126 5.39 3.10 -3.59
C LEU A 126 4.78 2.10 -2.59
N TYR A 127 5.47 1.87 -1.47
CA TYR A 127 5.04 0.99 -0.37
C TYR A 127 4.30 1.75 0.75
N LEU A 128 4.48 3.08 0.83
CA LEU A 128 3.84 3.99 1.80
C LEU A 128 2.32 4.20 1.57
N GLY A 129 1.73 3.56 0.55
CA GLY A 129 0.28 3.57 0.31
C GLY A 129 -0.55 2.78 1.33
N ARG A 130 0.02 2.33 2.46
CA ARG A 130 -0.73 1.68 3.55
C ARG A 130 -1.50 2.72 4.35
N PHE A 131 -2.63 3.18 3.79
CA PHE A 131 -3.64 4.01 4.46
C PHE A 131 -4.01 3.50 5.87
N SER A 132 -3.86 2.19 6.13
CA SER A 132 -4.06 1.57 7.44
C SER A 132 -3.20 2.18 8.56
N GLU A 133 -1.98 2.62 8.27
CA GLU A 133 -1.07 3.15 9.29
C GLU A 133 -1.55 4.53 9.78
N TYR A 134 -2.06 5.37 8.87
CA TYR A 134 -2.68 6.65 9.21
C TYR A 134 -4.02 6.46 9.94
N PHE A 135 -4.80 5.43 9.57
CA PHE A 135 -6.04 5.10 10.26
C PHE A 135 -5.79 4.62 11.70
N ILE A 136 -4.73 3.83 11.91
CA ILE A 136 -4.31 3.41 13.26
C ILE A 136 -3.91 4.63 14.09
N LEU A 137 -3.11 5.57 13.53
CA LEU A 137 -2.75 6.81 14.23
C LEU A 137 -3.98 7.67 14.60
N LEU A 138 -4.95 7.79 13.69
CA LEU A 138 -6.22 8.47 13.96
C LEU A 138 -7.04 7.77 15.05
N CYS A 139 -7.16 6.44 15.00
CA CYS A 139 -7.84 5.66 16.02
C CYS A 139 -7.15 5.77 17.40
N SER A 140 -5.82 5.72 17.44
CA SER A 140 -5.04 5.92 18.66
C SER A 140 -5.29 7.31 19.27
N PHE A 141 -5.36 8.34 18.44
CA PHE A 141 -5.70 9.69 18.88
C PHE A 141 -7.13 9.78 19.46
N LEU A 142 -8.12 9.18 18.80
CA LEU A 142 -9.51 9.18 19.27
C LEU A 142 -9.69 8.41 20.59
N VAL A 143 -8.99 7.28 20.76
CA VAL A 143 -8.98 6.52 22.02
C VAL A 143 -8.34 7.34 23.15
N GLN A 144 -7.28 8.10 22.86
CA GLN A 144 -6.63 8.96 23.84
C GLN A 144 -7.55 10.10 24.31
N ILE A 145 -8.32 10.73 23.42
CA ILE A 145 -9.36 11.70 23.80
C ILE A 145 -10.45 11.04 24.67
N GLY A 146 -10.90 9.84 24.30
CA GLY A 146 -11.96 9.14 25.04
C GLY A 146 -11.59 8.78 26.49
N THR A 147 -10.32 8.41 26.72
CA THR A 147 -9.80 8.15 28.08
C THR A 147 -9.61 9.44 28.89
N PHE A 148 -9.34 10.56 28.23
CA PHE A 148 -9.18 11.88 28.85
C PHE A 148 -10.50 12.40 29.44
N VAL A 149 -11.60 12.35 28.68
CA VAL A 149 -12.94 12.81 29.12
C VAL A 149 -13.47 12.04 30.34
N LYS A 150 -13.09 10.77 30.50
CA LYS A 150 -13.49 9.97 31.66
C LYS A 150 -12.70 10.30 32.95
N SER A 151 -11.47 10.81 32.85
CA SER A 151 -10.59 11.02 34.01
C SER A 151 -10.94 12.27 34.85
N ASP A 152 -11.64 13.25 34.27
CA ASP A 152 -12.01 14.50 34.95
C ASP A 152 -13.37 14.41 35.68
N ARG A 153 -14.10 13.29 35.56
CA ARG A 153 -15.21 12.99 36.48
C ARG A 153 -14.64 12.58 37.83
N ILE A 154 -14.27 13.56 38.65
CA ILE A 154 -14.23 13.38 40.10
C ILE A 154 -15.64 12.91 40.47
N PRO A 155 -15.80 11.68 40.98
CA PRO A 155 -17.13 11.16 41.21
C PRO A 155 -17.74 12.01 42.32
N LEU A 156 -18.86 12.70 42.01
CA LEU A 156 -19.49 13.75 42.82
C LEU A 156 -19.64 13.37 44.30
N TRP A 157 -19.78 12.08 44.60
CA TRP A 157 -19.86 11.54 45.96
C TRP A 157 -18.64 11.88 46.84
N LYS A 158 -17.42 12.01 46.30
CA LYS A 158 -16.24 12.40 47.09
C LYS A 158 -16.30 13.85 47.57
N SER A 159 -16.94 14.74 46.81
CA SER A 159 -17.18 16.13 47.24
C SER A 159 -18.28 16.22 48.29
N GLN A 160 -19.31 15.38 48.20
CA GLN A 160 -20.40 15.33 49.18
C GLN A 160 -19.96 14.74 50.52
N ILE A 161 -19.09 13.73 50.55
CA ILE A 161 -18.59 13.17 51.81
C ILE A 161 -17.79 14.22 52.60
N GLN A 162 -16.94 15.03 51.94
CA GLN A 162 -16.11 16.00 52.66
C GLN A 162 -16.94 17.18 53.23
N ASN A 163 -17.98 17.61 52.53
CA ASN A 163 -18.93 18.61 53.06
C ASN A 163 -19.81 18.04 54.17
N ASN A 164 -20.27 16.78 54.05
CA ASN A 164 -21.08 16.13 55.10
C ASN A 164 -20.26 15.81 56.35
N TYR A 165 -18.96 15.49 56.23
CA TYR A 165 -18.06 15.31 57.38
C TYR A 165 -17.82 16.63 58.12
N LEU A 166 -17.65 17.75 57.40
CA LEU A 166 -17.50 19.08 57.99
C LEU A 166 -18.79 19.63 58.60
N GLN A 167 -19.96 19.33 58.00
CA GLN A 167 -21.25 19.69 58.58
C GLN A 167 -21.59 18.83 59.80
N SER A 168 -21.37 17.52 59.78
CA SER A 168 -21.66 16.64 60.92
C SER A 168 -20.75 16.88 62.12
N HIS A 169 -19.46 17.16 61.91
CA HIS A 169 -18.52 17.43 63.02
C HIS A 169 -18.43 18.91 63.42
N GLY A 170 -19.00 19.82 62.62
CA GLY A 170 -19.10 21.25 62.95
C GLY A 170 -20.31 21.60 63.82
N THR A 171 -21.38 20.80 63.78
CA THR A 171 -22.60 21.06 64.57
C THR A 171 -22.57 20.44 65.97
N ASP A 172 -21.84 19.35 66.19
CA ASP A 172 -21.80 18.68 67.51
C ASP A 172 -20.81 19.33 68.50
N LEU A 173 -19.78 20.04 68.03
CA LEU A 173 -18.85 20.73 68.92
C LEU A 173 -19.39 22.05 69.49
N ASN A 174 -20.39 22.66 68.85
CA ASN A 174 -20.93 23.96 69.26
C ASN A 174 -22.05 23.87 70.32
N ARG A 175 -22.53 22.67 70.67
CA ARG A 175 -23.60 22.50 71.66
C ARG A 175 -23.15 21.98 73.03
N GLN A 176 -21.91 21.49 73.18
CA GLN A 176 -21.53 20.79 74.42
C GLN A 176 -20.33 21.34 75.19
N TYR A 177 -19.72 22.46 74.76
CA TYR A 177 -18.58 23.06 75.47
C TYR A 177 -18.65 24.60 75.53
N PHE A 178 -19.75 25.16 75.99
CA PHE A 178 -19.74 26.50 76.58
C PHE A 178 -19.48 26.34 78.08
N ASN A 179 -18.20 26.21 78.48
CA ASN A 179 -17.63 26.52 79.80
C ASN A 179 -16.39 25.65 80.11
N GLN A 180 -15.29 25.81 79.37
CA GLN A 180 -13.94 25.53 79.89
C GLN A 180 -12.93 26.53 79.29
N PRO A 181 -11.91 26.98 80.06
CA PRO A 181 -10.90 27.91 79.57
C PRO A 181 -10.10 27.27 78.42
N ARG A 182 -9.96 28.00 77.31
CA ARG A 182 -9.17 27.56 76.15
C ARG A 182 -7.71 27.37 76.56
N PHE A 183 -7.28 26.14 76.76
CA PHE A 183 -5.87 25.79 76.69
C PHE A 183 -5.42 25.91 75.22
N TYR A 184 -4.57 26.90 74.96
CA TYR A 184 -4.00 27.16 73.64
C TYR A 184 -2.88 26.15 73.37
N ASP A 185 -3.25 24.94 72.93
CA ASP A 185 -2.28 23.89 72.63
C ASP A 185 -1.59 24.14 71.28
N SER A 186 -0.41 24.76 71.36
CA SER A 186 0.47 25.07 70.21
C SER A 186 0.89 23.85 69.40
N HIS A 187 0.77 22.63 69.94
CA HIS A 187 1.11 21.39 69.25
C HIS A 187 0.00 20.98 68.27
N SER A 188 -1.27 21.16 68.64
CA SER A 188 -2.44 20.85 67.80
C SER A 188 -2.60 21.81 66.60
N GLU A 189 -2.31 23.10 66.80
CA GLU A 189 -2.25 24.14 65.75
C GLU A 189 -1.11 23.86 64.76
N ARG A 190 0.08 23.47 65.24
CA ARG A 190 1.22 23.09 64.39
C ARG A 190 0.91 21.87 63.51
N LEU A 191 0.18 20.88 64.02
CA LEU A 191 -0.27 19.73 63.23
C LEU A 191 -1.35 20.12 62.20
N ARG A 192 -2.29 21.01 62.55
CA ARG A 192 -3.27 21.56 61.59
C ARG A 192 -2.60 22.35 60.47
N GLN A 193 -1.63 23.21 60.79
CA GLN A 193 -0.88 23.97 59.78
C GLN A 193 -0.05 23.06 58.87
N ARG A 194 0.60 22.00 59.40
CA ARG A 194 1.30 20.99 58.59
C ARG A 194 0.35 20.22 57.68
N ASN A 195 -0.84 19.85 58.15
CA ASN A 195 -1.86 19.19 57.35
C ASN A 195 -2.46 20.12 56.27
N TYR A 196 -2.64 21.41 56.57
CA TYR A 196 -3.06 22.42 55.60
C TYR A 196 -1.99 22.66 54.53
N LEU A 197 -0.71 22.77 54.90
CA LEU A 197 0.40 22.87 53.95
C LEU A 197 0.47 21.63 53.05
N GLY A 198 0.38 20.42 53.62
CA GLY A 198 0.37 19.16 52.87
C GLY A 198 -0.81 19.05 51.90
N SER A 199 -2.00 19.51 52.31
CA SER A 199 -3.19 19.59 51.46
C SER A 199 -3.02 20.59 50.30
N SER A 200 -2.47 21.77 50.57
CA SER A 200 -2.20 22.80 49.55
C SER A 200 -1.17 22.35 48.53
N ILE A 201 -0.06 21.73 48.97
CA ILE A 201 0.98 21.18 48.09
C ILE A 201 0.40 20.07 47.19
N CYS A 202 -0.40 19.17 47.76
CA CYS A 202 -1.08 18.12 47.01
C CYS A 202 -2.05 18.67 45.94
N SER A 203 -2.74 19.77 46.24
CA SER A 203 -3.64 20.42 45.27
C SER A 203 -2.91 21.08 44.10
N ILE A 204 -1.74 21.70 44.37
CA ILE A 204 -0.89 22.33 43.36
C ILE A 204 -0.25 21.27 42.46
N LEU A 205 0.26 20.18 43.04
CA LEU A 205 0.82 19.05 42.29
C LEU A 205 -0.24 18.40 41.39
N LYS A 206 -1.46 18.19 41.88
CA LYS A 206 -2.57 17.67 41.06
C LYS A 206 -2.90 18.57 39.88
N ARG A 207 -2.95 19.89 40.07
CA ARG A 207 -3.17 20.87 38.98
C ARG A 207 -2.02 20.88 37.98
N GLY A 208 -0.77 20.78 38.45
CA GLY A 208 0.40 20.69 37.60
C GLY A 208 0.40 19.44 36.71
N VAL A 209 0.03 18.27 37.26
CA VAL A 209 -0.12 17.03 36.50
C VAL A 209 -1.24 17.13 35.46
N ILE A 210 -2.37 17.78 35.79
CA ILE A 210 -3.47 18.02 34.84
C ILE A 210 -3.00 18.93 33.70
N LEU A 211 -2.34 20.05 34.01
CA LEU A 211 -1.81 20.98 33.02
C LEU A 211 -0.81 20.31 32.07
N LEU A 212 0.11 19.48 32.61
CA LEU A 212 1.08 18.75 31.81
C LEU A 212 0.41 17.77 30.83
N LYS A 213 -0.69 17.12 31.25
CA LYS A 213 -1.48 16.26 30.36
C LYS A 213 -2.15 17.05 29.24
N TYR A 214 -2.70 18.23 29.52
CA TYR A 214 -3.28 19.11 28.50
C TYR A 214 -2.21 19.58 27.51
N LEU A 215 -1.01 19.95 28.00
CA LEU A 215 0.11 20.35 27.15
C LEU A 215 0.56 19.21 26.22
N PHE A 216 0.71 18.00 26.75
CA PHE A 216 1.07 16.81 25.96
C PHE A 216 -0.01 16.46 24.93
N SER A 217 -1.28 16.47 25.33
CA SER A 217 -2.43 16.25 24.42
C SER A 217 -2.46 17.28 23.29
N TYR A 218 -2.21 18.55 23.61
CA TYR A 218 -2.15 19.63 22.64
C TYR A 218 -0.99 19.45 21.64
N THR A 219 0.19 19.06 22.12
CA THR A 219 1.33 18.78 21.21
C THR A 219 1.03 17.62 20.25
N ILE A 220 0.40 16.54 20.73
CA ILE A 220 -0.02 15.42 19.86
C ILE A 220 -1.06 15.88 18.85
N PHE A 221 -2.06 16.66 19.27
CA PHE A 221 -3.07 17.20 18.38
C PHE A 221 -2.47 18.06 17.26
N LEU A 222 -1.52 18.94 17.58
CA LEU A 222 -0.83 19.75 16.58
C LEU A 222 -0.01 18.90 15.61
N ILE A 223 0.66 17.84 16.08
CA ILE A 223 1.41 16.91 15.22
C ILE A 223 0.47 16.18 14.26
N VAL A 224 -0.70 15.73 14.75
CA VAL A 224 -1.72 15.07 13.92
C VAL A 224 -2.26 16.04 12.86
N LEU A 225 -2.59 17.27 13.26
CA LEU A 225 -3.05 18.32 12.35
C LEU A 225 -1.99 18.59 11.27
N PHE A 226 -0.74 18.81 11.67
CA PHE A 226 0.38 19.03 10.75
C PHE A 226 0.56 17.84 9.79
N SER A 227 0.46 16.61 10.27
CA SER A 227 0.58 15.42 9.44
C SER A 227 -0.53 15.34 8.39
N ILE A 228 -1.78 15.61 8.78
CA ILE A 228 -2.95 15.57 7.90
C ILE A 228 -2.89 16.63 6.80
N PHE A 229 -2.46 17.85 7.13
CA PHE A 229 -2.50 18.96 6.17
C PHE A 229 -1.19 19.14 5.38
N ILE A 230 -0.05 18.76 5.95
CA ILE A 230 1.27 19.08 5.36
C ILE A 230 1.99 17.84 4.85
N ILE A 231 1.95 16.71 5.56
CA ILE A 231 2.76 15.52 5.19
C ILE A 231 1.98 14.56 4.28
N ILE A 232 0.74 14.27 4.64
CA ILE A 232 -0.10 13.28 3.95
C ILE A 232 -0.46 13.70 2.52
N PRO A 233 -0.89 14.93 2.22
CA PRO A 233 -1.31 15.29 0.86
C PRO A 233 -0.16 15.24 -0.17
N PRO A 234 1.05 15.79 0.11
CA PRO A 234 2.17 15.68 -0.82
C PRO A 234 2.68 14.25 -1.01
N SER A 235 2.68 13.42 0.05
CA SER A 235 3.11 12.02 -0.05
C SER A 235 2.15 11.18 -0.90
N ILE A 236 0.83 11.35 -0.71
CA ILE A 236 -0.18 10.71 -1.55
C ILE A 236 -0.03 11.19 -3.01
N CYS A 237 0.11 12.50 -3.22
CA CYS A 237 0.32 13.06 -4.55
C CYS A 237 1.56 12.47 -5.22
N CYS A 238 2.69 12.41 -4.51
CA CYS A 238 3.93 11.82 -5.00
C CYS A 238 3.76 10.34 -5.37
N MET A 239 3.07 9.55 -4.56
CA MET A 239 2.76 8.14 -4.88
C MET A 239 1.98 8.01 -6.20
N PHE A 240 0.95 8.84 -6.41
CA PHE A 240 0.19 8.84 -7.67
C PHE A 240 1.05 9.25 -8.86
N VAL A 241 1.90 10.26 -8.69
CA VAL A 241 2.84 10.69 -9.74
C VAL A 241 3.80 9.56 -10.09
N CYS A 242 4.42 8.90 -9.11
CA CYS A 242 5.31 7.77 -9.35
C CYS A 242 4.60 6.62 -10.09
N ARG A 243 3.36 6.28 -9.68
CA ARG A 243 2.56 5.25 -10.36
C ARG A 243 2.17 5.65 -11.78
N ALA A 244 1.83 6.92 -12.01
CA ALA A 244 1.53 7.43 -13.34
C ALA A 244 2.77 7.33 -14.25
N VAL A 245 3.96 7.65 -13.75
CA VAL A 245 5.20 7.50 -14.51
C VAL A 245 5.47 6.04 -14.87
N ILE A 246 5.32 5.11 -13.93
CA ILE A 246 5.46 3.67 -14.21
C ILE A 246 4.45 3.23 -15.27
N LEU A 247 3.18 3.62 -15.12
CA LEU A 247 2.14 3.31 -16.10
C LEU A 247 2.48 3.83 -17.50
N LEU A 248 3.03 5.05 -17.62
CA LEU A 248 3.46 5.57 -18.92
C LEU A 248 4.54 4.69 -19.55
N THR A 249 5.48 4.18 -18.76
CA THR A 249 6.54 3.30 -19.28
C THR A 249 6.02 1.92 -19.69
N GLU A 250 5.01 1.39 -19.00
CA GLU A 250 4.31 0.16 -19.39
C GLU A 250 3.52 0.32 -20.69
N ILE A 251 2.88 1.47 -20.88
CA ILE A 251 2.18 1.82 -22.12
C ILE A 251 3.19 1.89 -23.27
N ASP A 252 4.35 2.50 -23.05
CA ASP A 252 5.36 2.63 -24.10
C ASP A 252 5.98 1.27 -24.49
N ALA A 253 6.25 0.39 -23.51
CA ALA A 253 6.63 -1.01 -23.77
C ALA A 253 5.54 -1.77 -24.54
N SER A 254 4.26 -1.59 -24.17
CA SER A 254 3.11 -2.18 -24.86
C SER A 254 2.99 -1.71 -26.31
N ILE A 255 3.20 -0.42 -26.57
CA ILE A 255 3.17 0.16 -27.92
C ILE A 255 4.30 -0.46 -28.76
N ARG A 256 5.52 -0.52 -28.22
CA ARG A 256 6.65 -1.18 -28.89
C ARG A 256 6.36 -2.64 -29.20
N ALA A 257 5.81 -3.40 -28.24
CA ALA A 257 5.41 -4.78 -28.45
C ALA A 257 4.43 -4.93 -29.61
N MET A 258 3.38 -4.09 -29.65
CA MET A 258 2.39 -4.11 -30.73
C MET A 258 3.01 -3.82 -32.11
N HIS A 259 3.96 -2.89 -32.19
CA HIS A 259 4.70 -2.63 -33.43
C HIS A 259 5.54 -3.84 -33.84
N LEU A 260 6.30 -4.42 -32.90
CA LEU A 260 7.15 -5.59 -33.17
C LEU A 260 6.34 -6.80 -33.67
N LEU A 261 5.18 -7.04 -33.06
CA LEU A 261 4.29 -8.16 -33.42
C LEU A 261 3.63 -7.93 -34.80
N LYS A 262 3.26 -6.69 -35.10
CA LYS A 262 2.64 -6.31 -36.37
C LYS A 262 3.63 -6.32 -37.53
N ASP A 263 4.75 -5.64 -37.38
CA ASP A 263 5.74 -5.45 -38.45
C ASP A 263 6.33 -6.79 -38.92
N ARG A 264 6.43 -7.75 -38.00
CA ARG A 264 6.93 -9.10 -38.26
C ARG A 264 5.87 -10.11 -38.68
N LYS A 265 4.60 -9.69 -38.79
CA LYS A 265 3.46 -10.58 -39.08
C LYS A 265 3.41 -11.78 -38.13
N ILE A 266 3.80 -11.57 -36.86
CA ILE A 266 3.74 -12.60 -35.82
C ILE A 266 2.28 -12.86 -35.44
N LEU A 267 1.48 -11.80 -35.41
CA LEU A 267 0.05 -11.83 -35.13
C LEU A 267 -0.73 -11.26 -36.30
N ASN A 268 -1.87 -11.88 -36.61
CA ASN A 268 -2.82 -11.33 -37.59
C ASN A 268 -3.65 -10.18 -36.99
N GLU A 269 -4.41 -9.45 -37.82
CA GLU A 269 -5.19 -8.27 -37.38
C GLU A 269 -6.20 -8.57 -36.26
N ARG A 270 -6.81 -9.76 -36.25
CA ARG A 270 -7.73 -10.18 -35.18
C ARG A 270 -6.98 -10.39 -33.87
N GLN A 271 -5.85 -11.10 -33.94
CA GLN A 271 -5.00 -11.39 -32.79
C GLN A 271 -4.33 -10.11 -32.24
N LEU A 272 -3.92 -9.18 -33.10
CA LEU A 272 -3.39 -7.87 -32.69
C LEU A 272 -4.43 -7.06 -31.91
N LYS A 273 -5.71 -7.07 -32.34
CA LYS A 273 -6.79 -6.42 -31.58
C LYS A 273 -7.00 -7.06 -30.21
N ALA A 274 -6.88 -8.38 -30.11
CA ALA A 274 -6.97 -9.10 -28.84
C ALA A 274 -5.78 -8.80 -27.91
N ALA A 275 -4.56 -8.88 -28.43
CA ALA A 275 -3.32 -8.56 -27.73
C ALA A 275 -3.32 -7.13 -27.18
N ARG A 276 -3.78 -6.15 -27.97
CA ARG A 276 -3.92 -4.76 -27.52
C ARG A 276 -4.89 -4.62 -26.35
N LYS A 277 -6.05 -5.30 -26.42
CA LYS A 277 -6.99 -5.29 -25.29
C LYS A 277 -6.34 -5.89 -24.06
N PHE A 278 -5.68 -7.05 -24.20
CA PHE A 278 -4.95 -7.68 -23.10
C PHE A 278 -3.94 -6.73 -22.44
N LEU A 279 -3.07 -6.07 -23.22
CA LEU A 279 -2.09 -5.11 -22.71
C LEU A 279 -2.75 -3.91 -22.01
N ILE A 280 -3.87 -3.39 -22.55
CA ILE A 280 -4.63 -2.32 -21.89
C ILE A 280 -5.20 -2.79 -20.54
N PHE A 281 -5.76 -3.99 -20.47
CA PHE A 281 -6.28 -4.54 -19.20
C PHE A 281 -5.16 -4.78 -18.19
N ALA A 282 -4.01 -5.27 -18.64
CA ALA A 282 -2.84 -5.46 -17.81
C ALA A 282 -2.31 -4.12 -17.29
N GLY A 283 -2.16 -3.10 -18.15
CA GLY A 283 -1.75 -1.75 -17.74
C GLY A 283 -2.74 -1.06 -16.79
N LEU A 284 -4.05 -1.20 -17.02
CA LEU A 284 -5.08 -0.66 -16.12
C LEU A 284 -5.05 -1.27 -14.71
N SER A 285 -4.49 -2.48 -14.55
CA SER A 285 -4.36 -3.10 -13.23
C SER A 285 -3.47 -2.27 -12.28
N TYR A 286 -2.51 -1.50 -12.80
CA TYR A 286 -1.68 -0.57 -12.03
C TYR A 286 -2.47 0.58 -11.39
N LEU A 287 -3.65 0.91 -11.93
CA LEU A 287 -4.54 1.93 -11.39
C LEU A 287 -5.49 1.39 -10.31
N ARG A 288 -5.64 0.07 -10.19
CA ARG A 288 -6.52 -0.53 -9.16
C ARG A 288 -5.84 -0.51 -7.79
N PHE A 289 -6.49 0.15 -6.84
CA PHE A 289 -6.07 0.09 -5.43
C PHE A 289 -6.05 -1.37 -4.94
N GLY A 290 -4.88 -1.86 -4.54
CA GLY A 290 -4.69 -3.22 -4.01
C GLY A 290 -4.38 -4.31 -5.04
N ALA A 291 -4.26 -4.00 -6.34
CA ALA A 291 -3.96 -5.01 -7.36
C ALA A 291 -2.45 -5.18 -7.63
N VAL A 292 -1.86 -6.09 -6.87
CA VAL A 292 -1.07 -7.25 -7.33
C VAL A 292 -0.23 -7.07 -8.62
N LYS A 293 1.02 -6.69 -8.37
CA LYS A 293 2.25 -6.92 -9.16
C LYS A 293 2.52 -8.43 -9.42
N ARG A 294 1.65 -9.19 -10.14
CA ARG A 294 1.86 -10.67 -10.35
C ARG A 294 1.67 -11.22 -11.77
N LEU A 295 1.71 -10.40 -12.82
CA LEU A 295 1.62 -10.93 -14.20
C LEU A 295 2.82 -10.55 -15.08
N PHE A 296 3.38 -9.37 -14.88
CA PHE A 296 4.70 -8.98 -15.40
C PHE A 296 5.81 -9.09 -14.32
N ASP A 297 5.48 -9.68 -13.17
CA ASP A 297 6.31 -9.79 -11.97
C ASP A 297 5.81 -10.98 -11.14
#